data_AF-A0A2G9YXT1-F1
#
_entry.id   AF-A0A2G9YXT1-F1
#
_cell.length_a   1.000
_cell.length_b   1.000
_cell.length_c   1.000
_cell.angle_alpha   90.00
_cell.angle_beta   90.00
_cell.angle_gamma   90.00
#
_symmetry.space_group_name_H-M   'P 1'
#
loop_
_entity.id
_entity.type
_entity.pdbx_description
1 polymer ?
#
loop_
_entity_poly.entity_id
_entity_poly.type
_entity_poly.pdbx_seq_one_letter_code
_entity_poly.pdbx_strand_id
1 'polypeptide(L)'
;MANFSPIPKNELKSLYKNKKLTISKIAKFYNCSTSKIWAYLWKYNINRSRCKQVFIFKKDLEKLYLKEKLSTRKIAKRYNCGKSTIESKLRQYGIVVRNKSEALKLIPRVEKYKISKEKLKKLYDKGKFSAYKIAKIYNCSPSAIFHKLRKFNIPRRTDVEGIILTNNERCRKIAKAVSRYVKKNFNSSATEKAHMIGFSLGDMNVAKKKYGETIYVSSSTTKNEQVVLMKNLFKKFGHINIKKSKKNTRNGEKDNFHFVAHLNSSFDFLLNKRDKIEKWILEKNKYFLPFLAGYIDAEGSFGVYNGFGEFALGSYDKNIIGQIHHKLKFLGIKSENPRIMVKGGYVDRRGVRTLKDLWSLRIRRKSELSKFINLIKPYIKHLKRKRDLLRVKENVISRLKN
;
A
#
# COMPACT_ATOMS: atom_id res chain seq x y z
N MET A 1 22.33 35.53 -21.61
CA MET A 1 23.04 34.52 -22.42
C MET A 1 24.14 35.26 -23.17
N ALA A 2 25.41 34.96 -22.91
CA ALA A 2 26.51 35.70 -23.54
C ALA A 2 26.50 35.47 -25.06
N ASN A 3 26.49 36.55 -25.83
CA ASN A 3 26.55 36.55 -27.30
C ASN A 3 27.87 35.92 -27.75
N PHE A 4 27.80 34.67 -28.17
CA PHE A 4 28.94 33.97 -28.73
C PHE A 4 29.13 34.37 -30.20
N SER A 5 30.12 35.23 -30.46
CA SER A 5 30.47 35.64 -31.82
C SER A 5 30.91 34.42 -32.65
N PRO A 6 30.50 34.28 -33.92
CA PRO A 6 30.83 33.13 -34.74
C PRO A 6 32.35 33.01 -34.96
N ILE A 7 32.92 31.84 -34.67
CA ILE A 7 34.36 31.60 -34.83
C ILE A 7 34.70 31.65 -36.33
N PRO A 8 35.61 32.54 -36.77
CA PRO A 8 36.07 32.60 -38.15
C PRO A 8 36.73 31.29 -38.61
N LYS A 9 36.48 30.89 -39.86
CA LYS A 9 37.01 29.65 -40.45
C LYS A 9 38.54 29.53 -40.37
N ASN A 10 39.25 30.61 -40.66
CA ASN A 10 40.72 30.62 -40.69
C ASN A 10 41.32 30.48 -39.29
N GLU A 11 40.71 31.13 -38.31
CA GLU A 11 41.11 31.05 -36.91
C GLU A 11 40.89 29.64 -36.36
N LEU A 12 39.71 29.05 -36.58
CA LEU A 12 39.42 27.68 -36.17
C LEU A 12 40.35 26.66 -36.86
N LYS A 13 40.65 26.86 -38.14
CA LYS A 13 41.59 26.01 -38.90
C LYS A 13 43.01 26.12 -38.34
N SER A 14 43.46 27.32 -37.99
CA SER A 14 44.78 27.54 -37.39
C SER A 14 44.89 26.89 -36.00
N LEU A 15 43.91 27.10 -35.12
CA LEU A 15 43.89 26.51 -33.78
C LEU A 15 43.85 24.97 -33.82
N TYR A 16 43.08 24.39 -34.74
CA TYR A 16 42.88 22.95 -34.84
C TYR A 16 43.99 22.22 -35.62
N LYS A 17 44.40 22.72 -36.81
CA LYS A 17 45.40 22.07 -37.66
C LYS A 17 46.83 22.51 -37.37
N ASN A 18 47.08 23.81 -37.23
CA ASN A 18 48.44 24.35 -37.09
C ASN A 18 48.92 24.23 -35.64
N LYS A 19 48.12 24.71 -34.68
CA LYS A 19 48.44 24.63 -33.23
C LYS A 19 48.07 23.30 -32.57
N LYS A 20 47.45 22.36 -33.32
CA LYS A 20 47.06 21.00 -32.86
C LYS A 20 46.30 20.95 -31.53
N LEU A 21 45.49 21.97 -31.23
CA LEU A 21 44.69 22.00 -30.00
C LEU A 21 43.53 21.01 -30.07
N THR A 22 43.18 20.40 -28.93
CA THR A 22 42.01 19.51 -28.85
C THR A 22 40.72 20.33 -28.88
N ILE A 23 39.64 19.74 -29.39
CA ILE A 23 38.30 20.37 -29.43
C ILE A 23 37.88 20.89 -28.04
N SER A 24 38.23 20.15 -26.97
CA SER A 24 37.96 20.56 -25.58
C SER A 24 38.73 21.83 -25.17
N LYS A 25 40.01 21.94 -25.55
CA LYS A 25 40.81 23.15 -25.29
C LYS A 25 40.29 24.35 -26.08
N ILE A 26 39.92 24.16 -27.35
CA ILE A 26 39.33 25.20 -28.20
C ILE A 26 37.98 25.65 -27.63
N ALA A 27 37.12 24.70 -27.23
CA ALA A 27 35.84 24.99 -26.62
C ALA A 27 35.99 25.81 -25.33
N LYS A 28 36.99 25.48 -24.51
CA LYS A 28 37.31 26.25 -23.29
C LYS A 28 37.83 27.65 -23.61
N PHE A 29 38.70 27.79 -24.61
CA PHE A 29 39.24 29.10 -25.06
C PHE A 29 38.11 30.06 -25.49
N TYR A 30 37.13 29.54 -26.21
CA TYR A 30 35.97 30.29 -26.68
C TYR A 30 34.78 30.27 -25.70
N ASN A 31 34.92 29.69 -24.51
CA ASN A 31 33.84 29.53 -23.54
C ASN A 31 32.53 28.98 -24.15
N CYS A 32 32.63 27.95 -24.98
CA CYS A 32 31.50 27.32 -25.65
C CYS A 32 31.51 25.80 -25.46
N SER A 33 30.44 25.11 -25.88
CA SER A 33 30.39 23.66 -25.79
C SER A 33 31.28 23.00 -26.85
N THR A 34 31.82 21.84 -26.53
CA THR A 34 32.59 21.02 -27.50
C THR A 34 31.75 20.73 -28.75
N SER A 35 30.45 20.51 -28.59
CA SER A 35 29.50 20.29 -29.69
C SER A 35 29.37 21.49 -30.64
N LYS A 36 29.53 22.73 -30.17
CA LYS A 36 29.53 23.91 -31.05
C LYS A 36 30.80 23.95 -31.90
N ILE A 37 31.97 23.70 -31.30
CA ILE A 37 33.23 23.57 -32.06
C ILE A 37 33.13 22.43 -33.09
N TRP A 38 32.50 21.31 -32.72
CA TRP A 38 32.19 20.22 -33.65
C TRP A 38 31.36 20.68 -34.86
N ALA A 39 30.28 21.44 -34.62
CA ALA A 39 29.43 21.96 -35.69
C ALA A 39 30.20 22.90 -36.63
N TYR A 40 31.07 23.77 -36.10
CA TYR A 40 31.90 24.65 -36.91
C TYR A 40 32.98 23.92 -37.73
N LEU A 41 33.64 22.90 -37.16
CA LEU A 41 34.60 22.08 -37.92
C LEU A 41 33.94 21.36 -39.10
N TRP A 42 32.71 20.89 -38.93
CA TRP A 42 31.91 20.29 -40.00
C TRP A 42 31.43 21.33 -41.02
N LYS A 43 30.83 22.44 -40.57
CA LYS A 43 30.37 23.56 -41.42
C LYS A 43 31.48 24.10 -42.32
N TYR A 44 32.71 24.17 -41.82
CA TYR A 44 33.87 24.68 -42.57
C TYR A 44 34.67 23.61 -43.31
N ASN A 45 34.21 22.36 -43.31
CA ASN A 45 34.83 21.21 -43.96
C ASN A 45 36.31 20.99 -43.55
N ILE A 46 36.60 21.21 -42.26
CA ILE A 46 37.94 21.01 -41.71
C ILE A 46 38.10 19.54 -41.36
N ASN A 47 38.79 18.80 -42.25
CA ASN A 47 39.05 17.37 -42.06
C ASN A 47 39.66 17.08 -40.69
N ARG A 48 38.97 16.21 -39.95
CA ARG A 48 39.39 15.75 -38.63
C ARG A 48 40.57 14.80 -38.77
N SER A 49 41.57 14.97 -37.93
CA SER A 49 42.57 13.93 -37.72
C SER A 49 41.84 12.68 -37.24
N ARG A 50 41.96 11.56 -37.98
CA ARG A 50 41.42 10.28 -37.53
C ARG A 50 41.97 10.00 -36.13
N CYS A 51 41.12 9.49 -35.22
CA CYS A 51 41.59 9.04 -33.91
C CYS A 51 42.79 8.12 -34.11
N LYS A 52 43.88 8.33 -33.36
CA LYS A 52 45.07 7.47 -33.42
C LYS A 52 44.62 6.01 -33.37
N GLN A 53 44.90 5.26 -34.43
CA GLN A 53 44.56 3.83 -34.44
C GLN A 53 45.47 3.15 -33.42
N VAL A 54 44.84 2.57 -32.40
CA VAL A 54 45.56 1.78 -31.41
C VAL A 54 45.71 0.38 -31.99
N PHE A 55 46.93 0.04 -32.34
CA PHE A 55 47.27 -1.26 -32.89
C PHE A 55 47.46 -2.25 -31.74
N ILE A 56 46.59 -3.27 -31.67
CA ILE A 56 46.63 -4.34 -30.67
C ILE A 56 46.46 -5.65 -31.43
N PHE A 57 47.48 -6.51 -31.39
CA PHE A 57 47.42 -7.82 -32.04
C PHE A 57 46.38 -8.72 -31.36
N LYS A 58 45.73 -9.59 -32.14
CA LYS A 58 44.74 -10.56 -31.63
C LYS A 58 45.33 -11.46 -30.54
N LYS A 59 46.54 -12.00 -30.77
CA LYS A 59 47.25 -12.89 -29.82
C LYS A 59 47.47 -12.22 -28.45
N ASP A 60 47.87 -10.96 -28.44
CA ASP A 60 48.08 -10.22 -27.20
C ASP A 60 46.76 -9.99 -26.45
N LEU A 61 45.71 -9.62 -27.19
CA LEU A 61 44.41 -9.35 -26.59
C LEU A 61 43.77 -10.64 -26.01
N GLU A 62 43.93 -11.78 -26.69
CA GLU A 62 43.52 -13.11 -26.20
C GLU A 62 44.30 -13.51 -24.95
N LYS A 63 45.63 -13.32 -24.94
CA LYS A 63 46.46 -13.61 -23.77
C LYS A 63 46.00 -12.79 -22.55
N LEU A 64 45.90 -11.47 -22.69
CA LEU A 64 45.54 -10.58 -21.58
C LEU A 64 44.10 -10.78 -21.09
N TYR A 65 43.17 -11.06 -22.01
CA TYR A 65 41.74 -11.18 -21.68
C TYR A 65 41.31 -12.60 -21.30
N LEU A 66 41.72 -13.62 -22.06
CA LEU A 66 41.27 -14.99 -21.82
C LEU A 66 42.17 -15.74 -20.84
N LYS A 67 43.50 -15.58 -20.94
CA LYS A 67 44.47 -16.28 -20.08
C LYS A 67 44.70 -15.53 -18.76
N GLU A 68 45.12 -14.27 -18.84
CA GLU A 68 45.43 -13.44 -17.65
C GLU A 68 44.18 -12.84 -16.98
N LYS A 69 42.99 -13.05 -17.55
CA LYS A 69 41.67 -12.62 -17.03
C LYS A 69 41.56 -11.13 -16.71
N LEU A 70 42.42 -10.27 -17.25
CA LEU A 70 42.40 -8.83 -16.99
C LEU A 70 41.08 -8.19 -17.46
N SER A 71 40.64 -7.13 -16.77
CA SER A 71 39.46 -6.37 -17.18
C SER A 71 39.77 -5.48 -18.38
N THR A 72 38.77 -5.18 -19.22
CA THR A 72 38.94 -4.28 -20.37
C THR A 72 39.50 -2.92 -19.98
N ARG A 73 39.19 -2.42 -18.76
CA ARG A 73 39.78 -1.19 -18.20
C ARG A 73 41.28 -1.31 -17.91
N LYS A 74 41.74 -2.44 -17.34
CA LYS A 74 43.18 -2.67 -17.08
C LYS A 74 43.96 -2.77 -18.39
N ILE A 75 43.42 -3.51 -19.36
CA ILE A 75 44.00 -3.62 -20.71
C ILE A 75 44.04 -2.24 -21.38
N ALA A 76 42.95 -1.47 -21.30
CA ALA A 76 42.88 -0.14 -21.88
C ALA A 76 43.95 0.81 -21.32
N LYS A 77 44.21 0.76 -20.00
CA LYS A 77 45.32 1.50 -19.38
C LYS A 77 46.68 1.10 -19.93
N ARG A 78 46.92 -0.21 -20.13
CA ARG A 78 48.19 -0.74 -20.66
C ARG A 78 48.47 -0.27 -22.09
N TYR A 79 47.44 -0.16 -22.93
CA TYR A 79 47.56 0.33 -24.31
C TYR A 79 47.24 1.82 -24.46
N ASN A 80 47.17 2.56 -23.35
CA ASN A 80 46.86 3.99 -23.31
C ASN A 80 45.65 4.39 -24.19
N CYS A 81 44.55 3.64 -24.07
CA CYS A 81 43.35 3.81 -24.88
C CYS A 81 42.06 3.76 -24.02
N GLY A 82 40.91 3.98 -24.65
CA GLY A 82 39.61 3.88 -23.99
C GLY A 82 39.15 2.43 -23.83
N LYS A 83 38.34 2.13 -22.80
CA LYS A 83 37.74 0.80 -22.63
C LYS A 83 36.91 0.37 -23.85
N SER A 84 36.26 1.34 -24.52
CA SER A 84 35.44 1.12 -25.71
C SER A 84 36.29 0.67 -26.89
N THR A 85 37.53 1.15 -26.99
CA THR A 85 38.51 0.72 -28.00
C THR A 85 38.83 -0.78 -27.81
N ILE A 86 39.08 -1.21 -26.57
CA ILE A 86 39.32 -2.63 -26.25
C ILE A 86 38.08 -3.49 -26.53
N GLU A 87 36.89 -3.06 -26.10
CA GLU A 87 35.64 -3.78 -26.37
C GLU A 87 35.36 -3.89 -27.88
N SER A 88 35.65 -2.84 -28.65
CA SER A 88 35.54 -2.86 -30.11
C SER A 88 36.54 -3.83 -30.74
N LYS A 89 37.78 -3.87 -30.25
CA LYS A 89 38.81 -4.81 -30.73
C LYS A 89 38.50 -6.26 -30.39
N LEU A 90 37.97 -6.53 -29.20
CA LEU A 90 37.46 -7.85 -28.82
C LEU A 90 36.38 -8.32 -29.80
N ARG A 91 35.38 -7.46 -30.09
CA ARG A 91 34.33 -7.75 -31.08
C ARG A 91 34.90 -7.96 -32.49
N GLN A 92 35.81 -7.10 -32.93
CA GLN A 92 36.47 -7.22 -34.26
C GLN A 92 37.19 -8.57 -34.42
N TYR A 93 37.79 -9.10 -33.36
CA TYR A 93 38.50 -10.38 -33.40
C TYR A 93 37.63 -11.60 -33.06
N GLY A 94 36.32 -11.43 -32.87
CA GLY A 94 35.38 -12.51 -32.55
C GLY A 94 35.43 -12.98 -31.09
N ILE A 95 36.04 -12.22 -30.19
CA ILE A 95 36.17 -12.57 -28.77
C ILE A 95 34.96 -12.01 -28.02
N VAL A 96 34.16 -12.89 -27.42
CA VAL A 96 32.97 -12.52 -26.65
C VAL A 96 33.36 -11.66 -25.45
N VAL A 97 32.73 -10.49 -25.34
CA VAL A 97 32.91 -9.60 -24.19
C VAL A 97 32.15 -10.16 -23.00
N ARG A 98 32.87 -10.42 -21.90
CA ARG A 98 32.32 -10.85 -20.62
C ARG A 98 31.14 -9.99 -20.19
N ASN A 99 30.05 -10.64 -19.81
CA ASN A 99 28.93 -9.94 -19.19
C ASN A 99 29.28 -9.53 -17.74
N LYS A 100 28.38 -8.77 -17.11
CA LYS A 100 28.58 -8.26 -15.75
C LYS A 100 28.77 -9.40 -14.73
N SER A 101 28.08 -10.52 -14.88
CA SER A 101 28.16 -11.65 -13.94
C SER A 101 29.52 -12.35 -14.02
N GLU A 102 29.99 -12.66 -15.23
CA GLU A 102 31.31 -13.25 -15.49
C GLU A 102 32.44 -12.36 -14.99
N ALA A 103 32.34 -11.05 -15.24
CA ALA A 103 33.32 -10.09 -14.73
C ALA A 103 33.37 -10.08 -13.19
N LEU A 104 32.22 -10.20 -12.52
CA LEU A 104 32.13 -10.21 -11.05
C LEU A 104 32.70 -11.50 -10.42
N LYS A 105 32.68 -12.65 -11.13
CA LYS A 105 33.27 -13.92 -10.64
C LYS A 105 34.80 -13.84 -10.53
N LEU A 106 35.43 -13.03 -11.38
CA LEU A 106 36.89 -12.88 -11.44
C LEU A 106 37.44 -11.89 -10.40
N ILE A 107 36.57 -11.13 -9.73
CA ILE A 107 36.98 -10.20 -8.69
C ILE A 107 37.01 -10.97 -7.37
N PRO A 108 38.17 -11.07 -6.68
CA PRO A 108 38.24 -11.69 -5.37
C PRO A 108 37.25 -10.99 -4.43
N ARG A 109 36.34 -11.76 -3.82
CA ARG A 109 35.45 -11.23 -2.78
C ARG A 109 36.27 -11.04 -1.50
N VAL A 110 37.04 -9.96 -1.45
CA VAL A 110 37.72 -9.59 -0.21
C VAL A 110 36.63 -9.21 0.80
N GLU A 111 36.52 -9.97 1.88
CA GLU A 111 35.60 -9.67 2.96
C GLU A 111 36.08 -8.38 3.64
N LYS A 112 35.49 -7.24 3.24
CA LYS A 112 35.93 -5.90 3.65
C LYS A 112 35.84 -5.66 5.16
N TYR A 113 35.03 -6.44 5.88
CA TYR A 113 34.87 -6.35 7.33
C TYR A 113 34.57 -7.75 7.91
N LYS A 114 35.38 -8.19 8.90
CA LYS A 114 35.21 -9.46 9.59
C LYS A 114 34.34 -9.27 10.83
N ILE A 115 33.18 -9.92 10.87
CA ILE A 115 32.29 -9.95 12.03
C ILE A 115 31.88 -11.40 12.29
N SER A 116 32.19 -11.91 13.49
CA SER A 116 31.80 -13.26 13.90
C SER A 116 30.31 -13.31 14.27
N LYS A 117 29.74 -14.52 14.27
CA LYS A 117 28.34 -14.76 14.63
C LYS A 117 28.07 -14.36 16.07
N GLU A 118 28.97 -14.71 16.99
CA GLU A 118 28.88 -14.47 18.42
C GLU A 118 28.92 -12.97 18.70
N LYS A 119 29.83 -12.25 18.05
CA LYS A 119 29.96 -10.80 18.20
C LYS A 119 28.74 -10.07 17.63
N LEU A 120 28.25 -10.47 16.47
CA LEU A 120 27.03 -9.89 15.89
C LEU A 120 25.82 -10.17 16.78
N LYS A 121 25.66 -11.38 17.31
CA LYS A 121 24.57 -11.74 18.24
C LYS A 121 24.66 -10.97 19.55
N LYS A 122 25.86 -10.80 20.12
CA LYS A 122 26.07 -10.01 21.34
C LYS A 122 25.70 -8.53 21.12
N LEU A 123 26.13 -7.93 20.02
CA LEU A 123 25.80 -6.52 19.72
C LEU A 123 24.32 -6.35 19.35
N TYR A 124 23.79 -7.23 18.51
CA TYR A 124 22.41 -7.15 18.08
C TYR A 124 21.49 -7.46 19.25
N ASP A 125 21.41 -8.69 19.74
CA ASP A 125 20.38 -9.13 20.70
C ASP A 125 20.59 -8.60 22.12
N LYS A 126 21.79 -8.80 22.69
CA LYS A 126 22.09 -8.43 24.08
C LYS A 126 22.33 -6.92 24.22
N GLY A 127 23.14 -6.34 23.34
CA GLY A 127 23.48 -4.92 23.35
C GLY A 127 22.40 -3.99 22.77
N LYS A 128 21.33 -4.56 22.19
CA LYS A 128 20.22 -3.83 21.55
C LYS A 128 20.70 -2.77 20.53
N PHE A 129 21.85 -2.98 19.90
CA PHE A 129 22.32 -2.06 18.85
C PHE A 129 21.48 -2.25 17.57
N SER A 130 21.07 -1.15 16.95
CA SER A 130 20.42 -1.20 15.64
C SER A 130 21.40 -1.63 14.55
N ALA A 131 20.91 -2.24 13.46
CA ALA A 131 21.76 -2.63 12.33
C ALA A 131 22.54 -1.44 11.75
N TYR A 132 21.95 -0.23 11.79
CA TYR A 132 22.60 1.02 11.39
C TYR A 132 23.76 1.40 12.32
N LYS A 133 23.59 1.26 13.64
CA LYS A 133 24.66 1.54 14.61
C LYS A 133 25.80 0.53 14.48
N ILE A 134 25.47 -0.75 14.30
CA ILE A 134 26.48 -1.80 14.04
C ILE A 134 27.21 -1.51 12.73
N ALA A 135 26.50 -1.12 11.67
CA ALA A 135 27.10 -0.76 10.40
C ALA A 135 28.11 0.39 10.52
N LYS A 136 27.80 1.40 11.37
CA LYS A 136 28.72 2.50 11.67
C LYS A 136 29.97 2.03 12.42
N ILE A 137 29.83 1.12 13.38
CA ILE A 137 30.96 0.53 14.14
C ILE A 137 31.90 -0.24 13.20
N TYR A 138 31.35 -1.02 12.27
CA TYR A 138 32.12 -1.84 11.33
C TYR A 138 32.45 -1.14 10.02
N ASN A 139 32.18 0.18 9.92
CA ASN A 139 32.37 0.99 8.72
C ASN A 139 31.85 0.32 7.43
N CYS A 140 30.65 -0.25 7.51
CA CYS A 140 30.00 -0.96 6.41
C CYS A 140 28.58 -0.41 6.16
N SER A 141 27.91 -0.87 5.12
CA SER A 141 26.52 -0.49 4.88
C SER A 141 25.56 -1.26 5.80
N PRO A 142 24.39 -0.69 6.15
CA PRO A 142 23.35 -1.42 6.89
C PRO A 142 22.90 -2.70 6.17
N SER A 143 22.81 -2.68 4.84
CA SER A 143 22.53 -3.86 4.01
C SER A 143 23.52 -5.00 4.25
N ALA A 144 24.78 -4.65 4.47
CA ALA A 144 25.85 -5.59 4.75
C ALA A 144 25.64 -6.32 6.10
N ILE A 145 25.14 -5.61 7.12
CA ILE A 145 24.75 -6.20 8.40
C ILE A 145 23.50 -7.08 8.26
N PHE A 146 22.47 -6.64 7.52
CA PHE A 146 21.29 -7.46 7.26
C PHE A 146 21.63 -8.76 6.53
N HIS A 147 22.55 -8.70 5.57
CA HIS A 147 23.06 -9.89 4.88
C HIS A 147 23.74 -10.86 5.86
N LYS A 148 24.53 -10.34 6.81
CA LYS A 148 25.20 -11.15 7.85
C LYS A 148 24.22 -11.74 8.86
N LEU A 149 23.21 -11.00 9.30
CA LEU A 149 22.13 -11.52 10.15
C LEU A 149 21.44 -12.72 9.47
N ARG A 150 21.10 -12.57 8.18
CA ARG A 150 20.53 -13.67 7.38
C ARG A 150 21.50 -14.84 7.24
N LYS A 151 22.77 -14.58 6.90
CA LYS A 151 23.82 -15.62 6.75
C LYS A 151 24.00 -16.45 8.04
N PHE A 152 23.85 -15.82 9.20
CA PHE A 152 24.02 -16.48 10.51
C PHE A 152 22.70 -16.96 11.14
N ASN A 153 21.58 -16.89 10.42
CA ASN A 153 20.23 -17.24 10.91
C ASN A 153 19.86 -16.51 12.22
N ILE A 154 20.24 -15.24 12.36
CA ILE A 154 19.81 -14.38 13.46
C ILE A 154 18.50 -13.71 13.05
N PRO A 155 17.38 -13.90 13.78
CA PRO A 155 16.10 -13.29 13.44
C PRO A 155 16.20 -11.78 13.33
N ARG A 156 15.69 -11.22 12.24
CA ARG A 156 15.64 -9.78 12.04
C ARG A 156 14.54 -9.20 12.91
N ARG A 157 14.84 -8.10 13.61
CA ARG A 157 13.85 -7.25 14.28
C ARG A 157 12.80 -6.73 13.30
N THR A 158 11.61 -6.49 13.81
CA THR A 158 10.60 -5.72 13.07
C THR A 158 11.14 -4.31 12.79
N ASP A 159 10.62 -3.66 11.76
CA ASP A 159 11.07 -2.29 11.43
C ASP A 159 10.78 -1.32 12.59
N VAL A 160 9.69 -1.53 13.34
CA VAL A 160 9.35 -0.74 14.54
C VAL A 160 10.40 -0.90 15.64
N GLU A 161 10.76 -2.14 15.99
CA GLU A 161 11.81 -2.44 16.97
C GLU A 161 13.17 -1.87 16.54
N GLY A 162 13.51 -2.00 15.27
CA GLY A 162 14.72 -1.43 14.69
C GLY A 162 14.75 0.09 14.81
N ILE A 163 13.63 0.76 14.52
CA ILE A 163 13.49 2.22 14.59
C ILE A 163 13.58 2.74 16.03
N ILE A 164 13.00 2.04 17.02
CA ILE A 164 13.08 2.43 18.44
C ILE A 164 14.55 2.55 18.91
N LEU A 165 15.43 1.73 18.34
CA LEU A 165 16.86 1.66 18.66
C LEU A 165 17.73 2.62 17.82
N THR A 166 17.12 3.48 17.00
CA THR A 166 17.85 4.51 16.25
C THR A 166 17.99 5.79 17.08
N ASN A 167 19.05 6.57 16.81
CA ASN A 167 19.23 7.88 17.47
C ASN A 167 18.27 8.96 16.94
N ASN A 168 17.46 8.67 15.91
CA ASN A 168 16.54 9.63 15.33
C ASN A 168 15.30 9.79 16.22
N GLU A 169 15.18 10.93 16.90
CA GLU A 169 14.09 11.19 17.85
C GLU A 169 12.71 11.16 17.19
N ARG A 170 12.55 11.72 15.99
CA ARG A 170 11.30 11.69 15.23
C ARG A 170 10.85 10.27 14.95
N CYS A 171 11.76 9.43 14.45
CA CYS A 171 11.46 8.03 14.15
C CYS A 171 11.13 7.24 15.43
N ARG A 172 11.85 7.48 16.54
CA ARG A 172 11.53 6.87 17.85
C ARG A 172 10.15 7.26 18.36
N LYS A 173 9.75 8.54 18.28
CA LYS A 173 8.40 9.01 18.67
C LYS A 173 7.31 8.29 17.86
N ILE A 174 7.50 8.16 16.54
CA ILE A 174 6.56 7.42 15.67
C ILE A 174 6.49 5.94 16.06
N ALA A 175 7.63 5.27 16.21
CA ALA A 175 7.66 3.85 16.54
C ALA A 175 7.07 3.56 17.93
N LYS A 176 7.38 4.39 18.93
CA LYS A 176 6.75 4.34 20.26
C LYS A 176 5.24 4.55 20.18
N ALA A 177 4.77 5.52 19.38
CA ALA A 177 3.33 5.74 19.18
C ALA A 177 2.64 4.54 18.51
N VAL A 178 3.32 3.87 17.58
CA VAL A 178 2.83 2.65 16.92
C VAL A 178 2.80 1.46 17.89
N SER A 179 3.79 1.32 18.78
CA SER A 179 3.91 0.21 19.73
C SER A 179 3.17 0.42 21.06
N ARG A 180 2.75 1.65 21.38
CA ARG A 180 2.15 2.02 22.69
C ARG A 180 0.97 1.14 23.09
N TYR A 181 0.19 0.67 22.12
CA TYR A 181 -0.94 -0.19 22.35
C TYR A 181 -0.77 -1.53 21.64
N VAL A 182 -0.84 -2.61 22.43
CA VAL A 182 -0.82 -3.99 21.95
C VAL A 182 -2.02 -4.21 21.02
N LYS A 183 -1.75 -4.76 19.84
CA LYS A 183 -2.76 -5.13 18.84
C LYS A 183 -2.76 -6.64 18.75
N LYS A 184 -3.87 -7.26 19.14
CA LYS A 184 -4.03 -8.72 19.13
C LYS A 184 -4.55 -9.18 17.77
N ASN A 185 -4.16 -10.38 17.37
CA ASN A 185 -4.69 -11.01 16.16
C ASN A 185 -6.19 -11.24 16.29
N PHE A 186 -6.90 -11.17 15.17
CA PHE A 186 -8.23 -11.73 15.04
C PHE A 186 -8.15 -13.25 15.27
N ASN A 187 -8.69 -13.70 16.39
CA ASN A 187 -8.68 -15.09 16.84
C ASN A 187 -10.10 -15.59 17.14
N SER A 188 -11.11 -14.92 16.60
CA SER A 188 -12.52 -15.22 16.85
C SER A 188 -13.13 -16.06 15.73
N SER A 189 -14.38 -16.49 15.91
CA SER A 189 -15.06 -17.40 14.99
C SER A 189 -15.29 -16.79 13.60
N ALA A 190 -15.46 -17.65 12.60
CA ALA A 190 -15.88 -17.22 11.26
C ALA A 190 -17.27 -16.53 11.25
N THR A 191 -18.13 -16.82 12.24
CA THR A 191 -19.42 -16.13 12.40
C THR A 191 -19.23 -14.69 12.87
N GLU A 192 -18.31 -14.46 13.80
CA GLU A 192 -17.95 -13.09 14.22
C GLU A 192 -17.26 -12.33 13.09
N LYS A 193 -16.38 -12.99 12.34
CA LYS A 193 -15.75 -12.42 11.14
C LYS A 193 -16.80 -11.96 10.12
N ALA A 194 -17.80 -12.80 9.84
CA ALA A 194 -18.88 -12.49 8.91
C ALA A 194 -19.71 -11.28 9.38
N HIS A 195 -20.07 -11.23 10.67
CA HIS A 195 -20.76 -10.08 11.27
C HIS A 195 -19.96 -8.79 11.15
N MET A 196 -18.65 -8.82 11.43
CA MET A 196 -17.76 -7.65 11.29
C MET A 196 -17.64 -7.19 9.84
N ILE A 197 -17.62 -8.10 8.87
CA ILE A 197 -17.61 -7.73 7.44
C ILE A 197 -18.92 -7.03 7.06
N GLY A 198 -20.07 -7.60 7.44
CA GLY A 198 -21.38 -6.98 7.17
C GLY A 198 -21.50 -5.59 7.79
N PHE A 199 -21.14 -5.45 9.07
CA PHE A 199 -21.14 -4.15 9.74
C PHE A 199 -20.16 -3.15 9.11
N SER A 200 -18.97 -3.63 8.74
CA SER A 200 -17.95 -2.79 8.10
C SER A 200 -18.41 -2.24 6.75
N LEU A 201 -19.05 -3.07 5.91
CA LEU A 201 -19.53 -2.64 4.59
C LEU A 201 -20.58 -1.54 4.68
N GLY A 202 -21.45 -1.58 5.70
CA GLY A 202 -22.46 -0.53 5.92
C GLY A 202 -21.86 0.77 6.49
N ASP A 203 -21.30 0.73 7.71
CA ASP A 203 -21.09 1.97 8.48
C ASP A 203 -19.63 2.34 8.76
N MET A 204 -18.65 1.50 8.38
CA MET A 204 -17.24 1.76 8.73
C MET A 204 -16.46 2.38 7.57
N ASN A 205 -15.37 3.05 7.90
CA ASN A 205 -14.28 3.39 6.99
C ASN A 205 -13.03 2.64 7.45
N VAL A 206 -12.39 1.93 6.53
CA VAL A 206 -11.25 1.04 6.84
C VAL A 206 -10.10 1.36 5.92
N ALA A 207 -8.92 1.62 6.48
CA ALA A 207 -7.72 1.96 5.73
C ALA A 207 -6.47 1.37 6.39
N LYS A 208 -5.44 1.09 5.59
CA LYS A 208 -4.12 0.74 6.11
C LYS A 208 -3.29 2.01 6.25
N LYS A 209 -2.64 2.22 7.40
CA LYS A 209 -1.76 3.40 7.58
C LYS A 209 -0.57 3.32 6.61
N LYS A 210 -0.16 4.46 6.05
CA LYS A 210 0.99 4.58 5.13
C LYS A 210 2.30 4.06 5.74
N TYR A 211 2.47 4.23 7.05
CA TYR A 211 3.64 3.77 7.79
C TYR A 211 3.20 2.77 8.88
N GLY A 212 3.57 1.50 8.70
CA GLY A 212 3.27 0.39 9.60
C GLY A 212 2.12 -0.52 9.12
N GLU A 213 2.03 -1.71 9.71
CA GLU A 213 1.00 -2.72 9.37
C GLU A 213 -0.33 -2.50 10.13
N THR A 214 -0.59 -1.28 10.58
CA THR A 214 -1.80 -0.98 11.35
C THR A 214 -2.99 -0.74 10.43
N ILE A 215 -4.07 -1.48 10.69
CA ILE A 215 -5.37 -1.28 10.08
C ILE A 215 -6.15 -0.31 10.96
N TYR A 216 -6.61 0.76 10.32
CA TYR A 216 -7.42 1.80 10.91
C TYR A 216 -8.87 1.56 10.55
N VAL A 217 -9.71 1.44 11.56
CA VAL A 217 -11.16 1.24 11.41
C VAL A 217 -11.86 2.40 12.11
N SER A 218 -12.71 3.16 11.42
CA SER A 218 -13.36 4.34 11.98
C SER A 218 -14.81 4.48 11.52
N SER A 219 -15.63 5.15 12.32
CA SER A 219 -16.98 5.61 11.93
C SER A 219 -17.33 6.85 12.75
N SER A 220 -18.31 7.62 12.27
CA SER A 220 -18.84 8.77 12.97
C SER A 220 -20.34 8.59 13.18
N THR A 221 -20.83 8.82 14.39
CA THR A 221 -22.25 8.59 14.72
C THR A 221 -22.76 9.59 15.75
N THR A 222 -24.06 9.87 15.69
CA THR A 222 -24.78 10.66 16.72
C THR A 222 -25.53 9.76 17.72
N LYS A 223 -25.33 8.43 17.63
CA LYS A 223 -26.06 7.44 18.43
C LYS A 223 -25.11 6.73 19.39
N ASN A 224 -25.40 6.80 20.68
CA ASN A 224 -24.61 6.13 21.72
C ASN A 224 -24.63 4.60 21.55
N GLU A 225 -25.76 4.04 21.15
CA GLU A 225 -25.88 2.59 20.94
C GLU A 225 -24.94 2.07 19.84
N GLN A 226 -24.70 2.87 18.80
CA GLN A 226 -23.73 2.55 17.73
C GLN A 226 -22.30 2.57 18.29
N VAL A 227 -21.97 3.55 19.15
CA VAL A 227 -20.65 3.61 19.82
C VAL A 227 -20.43 2.38 20.70
N VAL A 228 -21.45 1.95 21.45
CA VAL A 228 -21.38 0.75 22.29
C VAL A 228 -21.15 -0.51 21.45
N LEU A 229 -21.87 -0.66 20.34
CA LEU A 229 -21.68 -1.76 19.40
C LEU A 229 -20.24 -1.78 18.86
N MET A 230 -19.75 -0.66 18.33
CA MET A 230 -18.39 -0.54 17.81
C MET A 230 -17.34 -0.87 18.88
N LYS A 231 -17.51 -0.35 20.11
CA LYS A 231 -16.62 -0.71 21.24
C LYS A 231 -16.58 -2.22 21.45
N ASN A 232 -17.74 -2.88 21.49
CA ASN A 232 -17.81 -4.32 21.74
C ASN A 232 -17.19 -5.15 20.62
N LEU A 233 -17.29 -4.71 19.36
CA LEU A 233 -16.67 -5.40 18.22
C LEU A 233 -15.14 -5.34 18.24
N PHE A 234 -14.54 -4.23 18.69
CA PHE A 234 -13.10 -3.98 18.49
C PHE A 234 -12.25 -3.95 19.78
N LYS A 235 -12.83 -3.77 20.97
CA LYS A 235 -12.06 -3.52 22.22
C LYS A 235 -11.10 -4.64 22.60
N LYS A 236 -11.42 -5.88 22.21
CA LYS A 236 -10.59 -7.06 22.51
C LYS A 236 -9.33 -7.16 21.65
N PHE A 237 -9.27 -6.40 20.55
CA PHE A 237 -8.24 -6.56 19.52
C PHE A 237 -7.26 -5.40 19.44
N GLY A 238 -7.67 -4.21 19.87
CA GLY A 238 -6.82 -3.03 19.77
C GLY A 238 -7.34 -1.87 20.59
N HIS A 239 -6.52 -0.84 20.64
CA HIS A 239 -6.89 0.38 21.33
C HIS A 239 -7.97 1.14 20.56
N ILE A 240 -8.97 1.60 21.31
CA ILE A 240 -10.08 2.40 20.82
C ILE A 240 -9.90 3.83 21.28
N ASN A 241 -9.99 4.76 20.34
CA ASN A 241 -10.09 6.19 20.61
C ASN A 241 -11.47 6.67 20.18
N ILE A 242 -12.16 7.39 21.06
CA ILE A 242 -13.46 7.99 20.77
C ILE A 242 -13.39 9.46 21.12
N LYS A 243 -13.56 10.30 20.11
CA LYS A 243 -13.67 11.76 20.29
C LYS A 243 -15.13 12.15 20.27
N LYS A 244 -15.55 12.91 21.27
CA LYS A 244 -16.87 13.53 21.35
C LYS A 244 -16.76 14.97 20.87
N SER A 245 -17.65 15.39 19.98
CA SER A 245 -17.84 16.78 19.57
C SER A 245 -19.32 17.11 19.58
N LYS A 246 -19.63 18.40 19.49
CA LYS A 246 -20.98 18.85 19.22
C LYS A 246 -21.20 19.04 17.72
N LYS A 247 -22.43 18.83 17.26
CA LYS A 247 -22.84 19.06 15.88
C LYS A 247 -24.20 19.73 15.88
N ASN A 248 -24.28 20.91 15.26
CA ASN A 248 -25.55 21.60 15.05
C ASN A 248 -26.42 20.79 14.07
N THR A 249 -27.63 20.49 14.50
CA THR A 249 -28.66 19.84 13.67
C THR A 249 -29.90 20.71 13.65
N ARG A 250 -30.83 20.45 12.71
CA ARG A 250 -32.11 21.16 12.64
C ARG A 250 -32.93 21.08 13.94
N ASN A 251 -32.69 20.03 14.75
CA ASN A 251 -33.41 19.80 16.01
C ASN A 251 -32.50 20.13 17.21
N GLY A 252 -31.65 21.13 17.08
CA GLY A 252 -30.70 21.55 18.11
C GLY A 252 -29.33 20.88 18.02
N GLU A 253 -28.48 21.20 18.99
CA GLU A 253 -27.13 20.66 19.10
C GLU A 253 -27.16 19.21 19.56
N LYS A 254 -26.48 18.32 18.82
CA LYS A 254 -26.38 16.90 19.16
C LYS A 254 -24.94 16.48 19.35
N ASP A 255 -24.76 15.51 20.24
CA ASP A 255 -23.48 14.84 20.39
C ASP A 255 -23.13 14.07 19.11
N ASN A 256 -21.89 14.20 18.68
CA ASN A 256 -21.31 13.48 17.57
C ASN A 256 -20.04 12.78 18.05
N PHE A 257 -19.95 11.48 17.79
CA PHE A 257 -18.87 10.63 18.24
C PHE A 257 -18.07 10.18 17.03
N HIS A 258 -16.77 10.43 17.04
CA HIS A 258 -15.83 9.86 16.09
C HIS A 258 -15.10 8.69 16.75
N PHE A 259 -15.42 7.47 16.30
CA PHE A 259 -14.84 6.23 16.76
C PHE A 259 -13.66 5.82 15.90
N VAL A 260 -12.58 5.37 16.54
CA VAL A 260 -11.38 4.84 15.88
C VAL A 260 -10.87 3.61 16.63
N ALA A 261 -10.60 2.53 15.90
CA ALA A 261 -9.86 1.37 16.37
C ALA A 261 -8.57 1.18 15.58
N HIS A 262 -7.47 0.89 16.28
CA HIS A 262 -6.18 0.54 15.69
C HIS A 262 -5.92 -0.95 15.83
N LEU A 263 -5.93 -1.67 14.71
CA LEU A 263 -5.84 -3.13 14.62
C LEU A 263 -4.56 -3.55 13.86
N ASN A 264 -4.17 -4.82 13.95
CA ASN A 264 -3.04 -5.34 13.18
C ASN A 264 -3.49 -5.94 11.83
N SER A 265 -2.55 -6.47 11.05
CA SER A 265 -2.76 -7.02 9.70
C SER A 265 -3.72 -8.22 9.63
N SER A 266 -3.99 -8.92 10.74
CA SER A 266 -4.98 -10.01 10.74
C SER A 266 -6.41 -9.53 10.43
N PHE A 267 -6.66 -8.22 10.46
CA PHE A 267 -7.92 -7.58 10.07
C PHE A 267 -7.97 -7.15 8.59
N ASP A 268 -6.99 -7.55 7.75
CA ASP A 268 -6.92 -7.16 6.33
C ASP A 268 -8.20 -7.53 5.56
N PHE A 269 -8.96 -8.52 6.04
CA PHE A 269 -10.28 -8.89 5.51
C PHE A 269 -11.31 -7.74 5.52
N LEU A 270 -11.12 -6.70 6.34
CA LEU A 270 -12.00 -5.53 6.38
C LEU A 270 -11.65 -4.45 5.34
N LEU A 271 -10.46 -4.52 4.71
CA LEU A 271 -10.01 -3.51 3.75
C LEU A 271 -10.71 -3.62 2.40
N ASN A 272 -11.16 -4.82 2.03
CA ASN A 272 -11.71 -5.10 0.73
C ASN A 272 -13.19 -4.71 0.64
N LYS A 273 -13.47 -3.40 0.65
CA LYS A 273 -14.83 -2.88 0.50
C LYS A 273 -15.24 -2.96 -0.96
N ARG A 274 -16.11 -3.92 -1.27
CA ARG A 274 -16.76 -4.06 -2.57
C ARG A 274 -18.26 -4.17 -2.32
N ASP A 275 -19.05 -3.66 -3.26
CA ASP A 275 -20.48 -3.93 -3.36
C ASP A 275 -20.67 -5.41 -3.79
N LYS A 276 -20.30 -6.34 -2.90
CA LYS A 276 -20.40 -7.79 -3.10
C LYS A 276 -20.22 -8.54 -1.79
N ILE A 277 -21.09 -9.49 -1.52
CA ILE A 277 -20.94 -10.47 -0.43
C ILE A 277 -19.95 -11.57 -0.85
N GLU A 278 -19.01 -11.89 0.03
CA GLU A 278 -18.01 -12.95 -0.21
C GLU A 278 -18.66 -14.33 -0.38
N LYS A 279 -18.08 -15.16 -1.25
CA LYS A 279 -18.65 -16.46 -1.64
C LYS A 279 -18.86 -17.39 -0.44
N TRP A 280 -17.86 -17.49 0.45
CA TRP A 280 -17.92 -18.35 1.63
C TRP A 280 -19.03 -17.93 2.62
N ILE A 281 -19.43 -16.65 2.62
CA ILE A 281 -20.55 -16.14 3.43
C ILE A 281 -21.88 -16.62 2.83
N LEU A 282 -22.04 -16.52 1.51
CA LEU A 282 -23.27 -16.90 0.81
C LEU A 282 -23.53 -18.41 0.80
N GLU A 283 -22.47 -19.22 0.73
CA GLU A 283 -22.55 -20.69 0.65
C GLU A 283 -23.16 -21.31 1.91
N LYS A 284 -22.91 -20.75 3.10
CA LYS A 284 -23.36 -21.35 4.38
C LYS A 284 -24.19 -20.38 5.21
N ASN A 285 -25.42 -20.78 5.55
CA ASN A 285 -26.36 -19.94 6.33
C ASN A 285 -25.79 -19.52 7.68
N LYS A 286 -24.97 -20.37 8.31
CA LYS A 286 -24.27 -20.06 9.58
C LYS A 286 -23.34 -18.85 9.49
N TYR A 287 -22.92 -18.44 8.29
CA TYR A 287 -22.10 -17.24 8.05
C TYR A 287 -22.93 -16.10 7.44
N PHE A 288 -23.86 -16.42 6.55
CA PHE A 288 -24.77 -15.44 5.96
C PHE A 288 -25.61 -14.69 7.02
N LEU A 289 -26.19 -15.38 8.00
CA LEU A 289 -27.05 -14.74 9.00
C LEU A 289 -26.28 -13.76 9.90
N PRO A 290 -25.09 -14.10 10.45
CA PRO A 290 -24.25 -13.12 11.12
C PRO A 290 -23.84 -11.94 10.23
N PHE A 291 -23.48 -12.19 8.96
CA PHE A 291 -23.17 -11.12 8.00
C PHE A 291 -24.35 -10.17 7.83
N LEU A 292 -25.54 -10.71 7.53
CA LEU A 292 -26.75 -9.93 7.33
C LEU A 292 -27.10 -9.13 8.59
N ALA A 293 -26.95 -9.73 9.77
CA ALA A 293 -27.17 -9.03 11.03
C ALA A 293 -26.18 -7.88 11.24
N GLY A 294 -24.91 -8.05 10.88
CA GLY A 294 -23.93 -6.96 10.90
C GLY A 294 -24.30 -5.83 9.96
N TYR A 295 -24.74 -6.16 8.74
CA TYR A 295 -25.19 -5.18 7.76
C TYR A 295 -26.48 -4.47 8.22
N ILE A 296 -27.39 -5.17 8.88
CA ILE A 296 -28.61 -4.60 9.50
C ILE A 296 -28.28 -3.70 10.70
N ASP A 297 -27.31 -4.09 11.52
CA ASP A 297 -26.85 -3.27 12.64
C ASP A 297 -26.30 -1.92 12.15
N ALA A 298 -25.75 -1.87 10.93
CA ALA A 298 -25.32 -0.65 10.25
C ALA A 298 -26.49 0.10 9.58
N GLU A 299 -27.18 -0.53 8.62
CA GLU A 299 -28.07 0.14 7.66
C GLU A 299 -29.57 -0.20 7.83
N GLY A 300 -29.88 -1.24 8.60
CA GLY A 300 -31.24 -1.76 8.70
C GLY A 300 -32.12 -0.99 9.68
N SER A 301 -33.44 -1.09 9.50
CA SER A 301 -34.43 -0.51 10.40
C SER A 301 -35.63 -1.44 10.57
N PHE A 302 -36.08 -1.56 11.81
CA PHE A 302 -37.36 -2.17 12.16
C PHE A 302 -38.29 -1.07 12.68
N GLY A 303 -39.56 -1.12 12.32
CA GLY A 303 -40.52 -0.11 12.77
C GLY A 303 -41.96 -0.59 12.61
N VAL A 304 -42.86 0.05 13.36
CA VAL A 304 -44.32 -0.12 13.20
C VAL A 304 -44.84 1.18 12.63
N TYR A 305 -45.50 1.12 11.48
CA TYR A 305 -46.02 2.26 10.75
C TYR A 305 -47.49 2.02 10.42
N ASN A 306 -48.35 2.98 10.76
CA ASN A 306 -49.81 2.86 10.59
C ASN A 306 -50.40 1.57 11.20
N GLY A 307 -49.83 1.07 12.30
CA GLY A 307 -50.23 -0.19 12.93
C GLY A 307 -49.59 -1.46 12.34
N PHE A 308 -48.77 -1.35 11.28
CA PHE A 308 -48.14 -2.48 10.60
C PHE A 308 -46.62 -2.52 10.84
N GLY A 309 -46.13 -3.65 11.33
CA GLY A 309 -44.70 -3.92 11.43
C GLY A 309 -44.02 -4.05 10.07
N GLU A 310 -42.81 -3.51 9.97
CA GLU A 310 -41.98 -3.55 8.77
C GLU A 310 -40.49 -3.71 9.14
N PHE A 311 -39.76 -4.45 8.30
CA PHE A 311 -38.32 -4.32 8.16
C PHE A 311 -37.97 -3.60 6.86
N ALA A 312 -37.04 -2.64 6.95
CA ALA A 312 -36.49 -1.91 5.82
C ALA A 312 -34.96 -1.89 5.89
N LEU A 313 -34.32 -2.07 4.73
CA LEU A 313 -32.89 -1.93 4.54
C LEU A 313 -32.67 -0.98 3.36
N GLY A 314 -31.89 0.08 3.57
CA GLY A 314 -31.52 1.04 2.53
C GLY A 314 -30.01 1.10 2.37
N SER A 315 -29.48 1.05 1.15
CA SER A 315 -28.05 1.19 0.91
C SER A 315 -27.74 1.60 -0.53
N TYR A 316 -26.57 2.20 -0.74
CA TYR A 316 -26.01 2.45 -2.08
C TYR A 316 -25.39 1.19 -2.71
N ASP A 317 -25.23 0.10 -1.95
CA ASP A 317 -24.67 -1.17 -2.38
C ASP A 317 -25.73 -2.04 -3.10
N LYS A 318 -25.99 -1.72 -4.38
CA LYS A 318 -27.01 -2.40 -5.21
C LYS A 318 -26.84 -3.91 -5.22
N ASN A 319 -25.61 -4.40 -5.42
CA ASN A 319 -25.35 -5.82 -5.58
C ASN A 319 -25.50 -6.56 -4.25
N ILE A 320 -25.04 -5.99 -3.13
CA ILE A 320 -25.27 -6.55 -1.79
C ILE A 320 -26.76 -6.67 -1.51
N ILE A 321 -27.54 -5.63 -1.78
CA ILE A 321 -29.00 -5.66 -1.62
C ILE A 321 -29.63 -6.77 -2.47
N GLY A 322 -29.22 -6.91 -3.74
CA GLY A 322 -29.66 -8.00 -4.62
C GLY A 322 -29.29 -9.39 -4.10
N GLN A 323 -28.05 -9.57 -3.63
CA GLN A 323 -27.58 -10.85 -3.06
C GLN A 323 -28.33 -11.20 -1.77
N ILE A 324 -28.65 -10.21 -0.92
CA ILE A 324 -29.51 -10.40 0.25
C ILE A 324 -30.91 -10.84 -0.18
N HIS A 325 -31.53 -10.16 -1.15
CA HIS A 325 -32.84 -10.53 -1.68
C HIS A 325 -32.89 -11.98 -2.16
N HIS A 326 -31.96 -12.37 -3.03
CA HIS A 326 -31.88 -13.73 -3.56
C HIS A 326 -31.65 -14.77 -2.47
N LYS A 327 -30.77 -14.49 -1.51
CA LYS A 327 -30.49 -15.41 -0.42
C LYS A 327 -31.68 -15.55 0.53
N LEU A 328 -32.41 -14.46 0.83
CA LEU A 328 -33.64 -14.53 1.61
C LEU A 328 -34.71 -15.37 0.91
N LYS A 329 -34.88 -15.21 -0.41
CA LYS A 329 -35.79 -16.03 -1.21
C LYS A 329 -35.44 -17.52 -1.10
N PHE A 330 -34.15 -17.87 -1.19
CA PHE A 330 -33.66 -19.24 -1.00
C PHE A 330 -33.94 -19.78 0.41
N LEU A 331 -33.95 -18.91 1.42
CA LEU A 331 -34.30 -19.25 2.81
C LEU A 331 -35.82 -19.29 3.05
N GLY A 332 -36.63 -19.22 2.01
CA GLY A 332 -38.10 -19.26 2.13
C GLY A 332 -38.71 -17.98 2.68
N ILE A 333 -37.99 -16.85 2.58
CA ILE A 333 -38.45 -15.52 3.01
C ILE A 333 -38.63 -14.63 1.77
N LYS A 334 -39.89 -14.27 1.48
CA LYS A 334 -40.23 -13.35 0.39
C LYS A 334 -40.11 -11.91 0.86
N SER A 335 -39.15 -11.18 0.28
CA SER A 335 -39.04 -9.72 0.39
C SER A 335 -39.64 -9.05 -0.85
N GLU A 336 -39.96 -7.75 -0.74
CA GLU A 336 -40.24 -6.93 -1.92
C GLU A 336 -39.02 -6.90 -2.84
N ASN A 337 -39.26 -6.81 -4.15
CA ASN A 337 -38.17 -6.64 -5.12
C ASN A 337 -37.37 -5.37 -4.78
N PRO A 338 -36.02 -5.45 -4.74
CA PRO A 338 -35.19 -4.27 -4.52
C PRO A 338 -35.51 -3.17 -5.53
N ARG A 339 -35.68 -1.95 -5.03
CA ARG A 339 -36.02 -0.79 -5.86
C ARG A 339 -35.22 0.43 -5.47
N ILE A 340 -35.08 1.37 -6.41
CA ILE A 340 -34.48 2.67 -6.15
C ILE A 340 -35.46 3.48 -5.29
N MET A 341 -35.04 3.84 -4.09
CA MET A 341 -35.78 4.70 -3.17
C MET A 341 -35.47 6.18 -3.43
N VAL A 342 -34.22 6.51 -3.77
CA VAL A 342 -33.79 7.85 -4.15
C VAL A 342 -32.83 7.74 -5.33
N LYS A 343 -33.09 8.47 -6.42
CA LYS A 343 -32.26 8.45 -7.61
C LYS A 343 -30.98 9.27 -7.39
N GLY A 344 -29.87 8.80 -7.96
CA GLY A 344 -28.63 9.58 -8.06
C GLY A 344 -28.91 10.93 -8.74
N GLY A 345 -28.32 11.98 -8.19
CA GLY A 345 -28.54 13.37 -8.59
C GLY A 345 -29.65 14.08 -7.83
N TYR A 346 -30.47 13.39 -7.03
CA TYR A 346 -31.47 14.03 -6.16
C TYR A 346 -30.81 14.99 -5.17
N VAL A 347 -31.36 16.18 -5.04
CA VAL A 347 -30.93 17.20 -4.07
C VAL A 347 -31.99 17.26 -2.98
N ASP A 348 -31.59 17.01 -1.74
CA ASP A 348 -32.54 17.10 -0.62
C ASP A 348 -32.82 18.55 -0.21
N ARG A 349 -33.76 18.74 0.72
CA ARG A 349 -34.12 20.07 1.26
C ARG A 349 -32.95 20.83 1.92
N ARG A 350 -31.80 20.19 2.12
CA ARG A 350 -30.58 20.78 2.70
C ARG A 350 -29.56 21.15 1.63
N GLY A 351 -29.88 20.97 0.34
CA GLY A 351 -28.94 21.16 -0.76
C GLY A 351 -27.94 20.02 -0.91
N VAL A 352 -28.09 18.90 -0.18
CA VAL A 352 -27.16 17.78 -0.27
C VAL A 352 -27.54 16.92 -1.46
N ARG A 353 -26.63 16.83 -2.43
CA ARG A 353 -26.81 16.01 -3.63
C ARG A 353 -26.40 14.56 -3.38
N THR A 354 -27.30 13.64 -3.68
CA THR A 354 -27.03 12.21 -3.67
C THR A 354 -26.21 11.83 -4.91
N LEU A 355 -25.07 11.16 -4.75
CA LEU A 355 -24.19 10.82 -5.88
C LEU A 355 -24.55 9.50 -6.58
N LYS A 356 -25.22 8.58 -5.88
CA LYS A 356 -25.56 7.23 -6.37
C LYS A 356 -27.01 6.90 -6.04
N ASP A 357 -27.59 5.96 -6.76
CA ASP A 357 -28.94 5.45 -6.43
C ASP A 357 -28.94 4.81 -5.03
N LEU A 358 -29.88 5.21 -4.19
CA LEU A 358 -30.16 4.58 -2.91
C LEU A 358 -31.18 3.47 -3.14
N TRP A 359 -30.76 2.22 -2.97
CA TRP A 359 -31.60 1.04 -3.11
C TRP A 359 -32.28 0.69 -1.79
N SER A 360 -33.46 0.09 -1.86
CA SER A 360 -34.20 -0.36 -0.69
C SER A 360 -34.72 -1.79 -0.87
N LEU A 361 -34.62 -2.58 0.20
CA LEU A 361 -35.26 -3.88 0.38
C LEU A 361 -36.17 -3.83 1.60
N ARG A 362 -37.39 -4.35 1.47
CA ARG A 362 -38.42 -4.30 2.51
C ARG A 362 -39.11 -5.65 2.70
N ILE A 363 -39.52 -5.92 3.94
CA ILE A 363 -40.34 -7.08 4.32
C ILE A 363 -41.52 -6.57 5.15
N ARG A 364 -42.72 -6.61 4.57
CA ARG A 364 -43.96 -6.12 5.19
C ARG A 364 -45.01 -7.21 5.42
N ARG A 365 -44.98 -8.28 4.62
CA ARG A 365 -45.96 -9.37 4.74
C ARG A 365 -45.81 -10.03 6.11
N LYS A 366 -46.88 -10.07 6.90
CA LYS A 366 -46.93 -10.53 8.29
C LYS A 366 -46.22 -11.88 8.50
N SER A 367 -46.53 -12.88 7.68
CA SER A 367 -45.94 -14.22 7.74
C SER A 367 -44.44 -14.23 7.46
N GLU A 368 -44.02 -13.53 6.40
CA GLU A 368 -42.62 -13.44 5.97
C GLU A 368 -41.77 -12.64 6.97
N LEU A 369 -42.34 -11.57 7.54
CA LEU A 369 -41.71 -10.77 8.57
C LEU A 369 -41.50 -11.57 9.86
N SER A 370 -42.48 -12.39 10.26
CA SER A 370 -42.34 -13.31 11.40
C SER A 370 -41.19 -14.29 11.21
N LYS A 371 -41.14 -14.96 10.05
CA LYS A 371 -40.04 -15.88 9.68
C LYS A 371 -38.69 -15.18 9.72
N PHE A 372 -38.59 -14.00 9.10
CA PHE A 372 -37.36 -13.22 9.06
C PHE A 372 -36.87 -12.80 10.44
N ILE A 373 -37.76 -12.29 11.29
CA ILE A 373 -37.44 -11.88 12.65
C ILE A 373 -36.91 -13.05 13.47
N ASN A 374 -37.58 -14.21 13.42
CA ASN A 374 -37.13 -15.39 14.16
C ASN A 374 -35.75 -15.86 13.69
N LEU A 375 -35.47 -15.74 12.38
CA LEU A 375 -34.18 -16.12 11.80
C LEU A 375 -33.04 -15.18 12.19
N ILE A 376 -33.27 -13.86 12.21
CA ILE A 376 -32.19 -12.87 12.39
C ILE A 376 -32.00 -12.45 13.85
N LYS A 377 -33.03 -12.54 14.70
CA LYS A 377 -33.02 -12.10 16.11
C LYS A 377 -31.78 -12.52 16.91
N PRO A 378 -31.27 -13.77 16.80
CA PRO A 378 -30.12 -14.21 17.59
C PRO A 378 -28.81 -13.47 17.26
N TYR A 379 -28.72 -12.87 16.07
CA TYR A 379 -27.48 -12.33 15.53
C TYR A 379 -27.38 -10.80 15.60
N ILE A 380 -28.49 -10.09 15.85
CA ILE A 380 -28.54 -8.63 15.98
C ILE A 380 -27.82 -8.19 17.27
N LYS A 381 -26.83 -7.30 17.14
CA LYS A 381 -26.05 -6.81 18.28
C LYS A 381 -26.36 -5.35 18.64
N HIS A 382 -26.93 -4.57 17.72
CA HIS A 382 -27.28 -3.18 18.01
C HIS A 382 -28.50 -3.09 18.93
N LEU A 383 -28.34 -2.49 20.12
CA LEU A 383 -29.37 -2.45 21.16
C LEU A 383 -30.69 -1.80 20.70
N LYS A 384 -30.63 -0.69 19.96
CA LYS A 384 -31.84 -0.09 19.37
C LYS A 384 -32.54 -1.02 18.37
N ARG A 385 -31.81 -1.59 17.40
CA ARG A 385 -32.38 -2.52 16.40
C ARG A 385 -33.00 -3.73 17.06
N LYS A 386 -32.38 -4.26 18.11
CA LYS A 386 -32.92 -5.36 18.91
C LYS A 386 -34.25 -4.99 19.56
N ARG A 387 -34.35 -3.81 20.19
CA ARG A 387 -35.61 -3.30 20.78
C ARG A 387 -36.68 -3.09 19.70
N ASP A 388 -36.34 -2.44 18.60
CA ASP A 388 -37.27 -2.18 17.50
C ASP A 388 -37.78 -3.51 16.88
N LEU A 389 -36.89 -4.48 16.70
CA LEU A 389 -37.23 -5.83 16.20
C LEU A 389 -38.21 -6.54 17.13
N LEU A 390 -38.02 -6.45 18.45
CA LEU A 390 -38.94 -7.07 19.42
C LEU A 390 -40.32 -6.40 19.37
N ARG A 391 -40.39 -5.08 19.26
CA ARG A 391 -41.65 -4.35 19.09
C ARG A 391 -42.38 -4.77 17.81
N VAL A 392 -41.65 -4.93 16.70
CA VAL A 392 -42.24 -5.44 15.45
C VAL A 392 -42.71 -6.89 15.62
N LYS A 393 -41.95 -7.73 16.35
CA LYS A 393 -42.36 -9.11 16.65
C LYS A 393 -43.69 -9.16 17.41
N GLU A 394 -43.84 -8.35 18.45
CA GLU A 394 -45.07 -8.24 19.23
C GLU A 394 -46.25 -7.80 18.36
N ASN A 395 -46.07 -6.79 17.51
CA ASN A 395 -47.09 -6.33 16.56
C ASN A 395 -47.52 -7.43 15.57
N VAL A 396 -46.57 -8.23 15.07
CA VAL A 396 -46.87 -9.34 14.16
C VAL A 396 -47.63 -10.45 14.88
N ILE A 397 -47.28 -10.76 16.13
CA ILE A 397 -47.94 -11.79 16.94
C ILE A 397 -49.37 -11.37 17.30
N SER A 398 -49.60 -10.14 17.76
CA SER A 398 -50.95 -9.68 18.14
C SER A 398 -51.91 -9.77 16.95
N ARG A 399 -51.42 -9.44 15.75
CA ARG A 399 -52.18 -9.51 14.51
C ARG A 399 -52.27 -10.90 13.89
N LEU A 400 -51.61 -11.92 14.44
CA LEU A 400 -51.79 -13.32 14.03
C LEU A 400 -52.89 -14.01 14.83
N LYS A 401 -53.20 -13.49 16.02
CA LYS A 401 -54.27 -13.97 16.90
C LYS A 401 -55.64 -13.40 16.54
N ASN A 402 -55.64 -12.25 15.88
CA ASN A 402 -56.80 -11.64 15.20
C ASN A 402 -56.71 -11.96 13.71
#